data_AF-A0A1Q9JHI8-F1
#
_entry.id   AF-A0A1Q9JHI8-F1
#
_cell.length_a   1.000
_cell.length_b   1.000
_cell.length_c   1.000
_cell.angle_alpha   90.00
_cell.angle_beta   90.00
_cell.angle_gamma   90.00
#
_symmetry.space_group_name_H-M   'P 1'
#
loop_
_entity.id
_entity.type
_entity.pdbx_description
1 polymer ?
#
loop_
_entity_poly.entity_id
_entity_poly.type
_entity_poly.pdbx_seq_one_letter_code
_entity_poly.pdbx_strand_id
1 'polypeptide(L)'
;MKGQIRNSHIIYIALWVLISAAIFAPVCILLTGCSDEDEEDHGKVVKVEAHWWGDHYAGQVIKSGNVYVECNVTYEDGNTESVDDWTMKKPVTVPTEKSVSFYVYYGGMKDKVTVPKDKFYTSGKPPITDRKLTKEEENAMMADMLKEEYPGHGHQYYLDLLMNEGLTLEEAEEALSGSS
;
A
#
# COMPACT_ATOMS: atom_id res chain seq x y z
N MET A 1 49.61 -22.58 -20.86
CA MET A 1 50.65 -21.90 -20.06
C MET A 1 50.41 -20.39 -20.18
N LYS A 2 50.31 -19.69 -19.03
CA LYS A 2 50.58 -18.25 -18.75
C LYS A 2 49.87 -17.23 -19.68
N GLY A 3 49.01 -16.30 -19.24
CA GLY A 3 49.07 -15.45 -18.05
C GLY A 3 49.68 -14.08 -18.41
N GLN A 4 49.09 -13.00 -17.86
CA GLN A 4 49.65 -11.63 -17.68
C GLN A 4 49.22 -10.57 -18.75
N ILE A 5 48.26 -9.66 -18.54
CA ILE A 5 48.01 -8.60 -17.52
C ILE A 5 48.75 -7.27 -17.80
N ARG A 6 47.93 -6.21 -18.04
CA ARG A 6 47.96 -4.81 -17.55
C ARG A 6 48.36 -3.61 -18.44
N ASN A 7 47.37 -2.71 -18.52
CA ASN A 7 47.36 -1.27 -18.20
C ASN A 7 48.32 -0.31 -18.90
N SER A 8 47.71 0.66 -19.61
CA SER A 8 47.97 2.08 -19.40
C SER A 8 46.81 2.95 -19.94
N HIS A 9 46.13 3.66 -19.03
CA HIS A 9 45.45 4.97 -19.18
C HIS A 9 44.25 5.05 -20.15
N ILE A 10 42.97 5.14 -19.75
CA ILE A 10 42.31 6.12 -18.87
C ILE A 10 43.00 7.49 -18.95
N ILE A 11 42.49 8.38 -19.81
CA ILE A 11 42.31 9.84 -19.68
C ILE A 11 41.64 10.32 -21.00
N TYR A 12 40.79 11.35 -20.93
CA TYR A 12 39.93 11.95 -21.99
C TYR A 12 38.48 11.45 -22.07
N ILE A 13 37.78 11.61 -20.95
CA ILE A 13 36.39 12.11 -20.95
C ILE A 13 36.45 13.62 -21.19
N ALA A 14 35.43 14.15 -21.88
CA ALA A 14 35.05 15.55 -22.08
C ALA A 14 35.33 16.13 -23.47
N LEU A 15 34.36 16.93 -23.93
CA LEU A 15 34.16 17.55 -25.25
C LEU A 15 33.60 16.60 -26.31
N TRP A 16 32.28 16.64 -26.50
CA TRP A 16 31.59 16.99 -27.76
C TRP A 16 30.08 16.87 -27.49
N VAL A 17 29.61 17.72 -26.56
CA VAL A 17 28.21 18.15 -26.47
C VAL A 17 28.18 19.49 -27.20
N LEU A 18 27.17 19.68 -28.07
CA LEU A 18 26.80 20.86 -28.88
C LEU A 18 27.00 20.66 -30.38
N ILE A 19 25.99 21.11 -31.16
CA ILE A 19 25.82 21.13 -32.63
C ILE A 19 25.10 19.85 -33.13
N SER A 20 23.83 19.79 -33.53
CA SER A 20 22.81 20.79 -33.94
C SER A 20 21.42 20.16 -33.82
N ALA A 21 20.55 20.66 -32.94
CA ALA A 21 19.34 21.44 -33.26
C ALA A 21 18.93 21.59 -34.74
N ALA A 22 17.62 21.48 -34.94
CA ALA A 22 16.82 21.79 -36.14
C ALA A 22 16.82 20.71 -37.23
N ILE A 23 15.71 19.96 -37.30
CA ILE A 23 14.97 19.64 -38.52
C ILE A 23 13.66 18.92 -38.11
N PHE A 24 12.53 19.36 -38.70
CA PHE A 24 11.19 18.77 -38.74
C PHE A 24 10.20 18.92 -37.56
N ALA A 25 9.39 19.98 -37.65
CA ALA A 25 7.92 19.86 -37.68
C ALA A 25 7.45 20.55 -39.00
N PRO A 26 6.22 20.35 -39.56
CA PRO A 26 5.03 19.71 -38.99
C PRO A 26 4.32 18.71 -39.96
N VAL A 27 3.31 17.97 -39.47
CA VAL A 27 2.01 17.65 -40.13
C VAL A 27 1.15 16.88 -39.13
N CYS A 28 0.05 17.52 -38.72
CA CYS A 28 -1.04 16.93 -37.93
C CYS A 28 -1.86 15.95 -38.79
N ILE A 29 -2.46 14.94 -38.16
CA ILE A 29 -3.93 14.72 -38.15
C ILE A 29 -4.24 13.51 -37.25
N LEU A 30 -4.86 13.85 -36.11
CA LEU A 30 -5.91 13.19 -35.33
C LEU A 30 -6.29 11.74 -35.68
N LEU A 31 -6.42 10.90 -34.63
CA LEU A 31 -7.69 10.23 -34.28
C LEU A 31 -7.62 9.67 -32.83
N THR A 32 -8.39 10.36 -31.97
CA THR A 32 -9.30 9.82 -30.93
C THR A 32 -8.79 8.88 -29.85
N GLY A 33 -8.82 9.40 -28.62
CA GLY A 33 -8.99 8.59 -27.41
C GLY A 33 -7.96 8.84 -26.32
N CYS A 34 -7.50 10.09 -26.11
CA CYS A 34 -6.94 10.43 -24.81
C CYS A 34 -8.09 10.34 -23.80
N SER A 35 -8.15 9.24 -23.07
CA SER A 35 -8.75 9.27 -21.74
C SER A 35 -7.77 10.09 -20.93
N ASP A 36 -8.01 11.39 -20.86
CA ASP A 36 -7.46 12.22 -19.80
C ASP A 36 -8.09 11.65 -18.52
N GLU A 37 -7.40 10.67 -17.92
CA GLU A 37 -7.56 10.44 -16.50
C GLU A 37 -7.05 11.73 -15.88
N ASP A 38 -7.99 12.55 -15.39
CA ASP A 38 -7.71 13.72 -14.58
C ASP A 38 -6.91 13.23 -13.36
N GLU A 39 -5.58 13.10 -13.49
CA GLU A 39 -4.70 13.12 -12.34
C GLU A 39 -4.93 14.50 -11.72
N GLU A 40 -5.74 14.55 -10.66
CA GLU A 40 -5.86 15.74 -9.83
C GLU A 40 -4.45 16.07 -9.36
N ASP A 41 -3.80 17.04 -10.01
CA ASP A 41 -2.51 17.56 -9.61
C ASP A 41 -2.72 18.32 -8.30
N HIS A 42 -2.74 17.57 -7.20
CA HIS A 42 -2.84 18.05 -5.83
C HIS A 42 -1.65 18.96 -5.47
N GLY A 43 -0.65 19.08 -6.34
CA GLY A 43 0.51 19.91 -6.17
C GLY A 43 1.52 19.26 -5.24
N LYS A 44 2.24 20.08 -4.47
CA LYS A 44 3.36 19.60 -3.68
C LYS A 44 2.90 19.03 -2.33
N VAL A 45 3.54 17.93 -1.91
CA VAL A 45 3.37 17.37 -0.57
C VAL A 45 3.89 18.35 0.50
N VAL A 46 3.04 18.70 1.46
CA VAL A 46 3.38 19.57 2.60
C VAL A 46 3.49 18.82 3.93
N LYS A 47 2.92 17.62 4.02
CA LYS A 47 2.94 16.81 5.24
C LYS A 47 2.87 15.32 4.92
N VAL A 48 3.53 14.53 5.75
CA VAL A 48 3.42 13.07 5.78
C VAL A 48 3.19 12.68 7.23
N GLU A 49 2.20 11.82 7.46
CA GLU A 49 1.90 11.22 8.75
C GLU A 49 1.81 9.71 8.58
N ALA A 50 2.64 8.98 9.30
CA ALA A 50 2.70 7.54 9.19
C ALA A 50 2.43 6.86 10.54
N HIS A 51 1.54 5.88 10.51
CA HIS A 51 1.08 5.18 11.70
C HIS A 51 1.20 3.66 11.54
N TRP A 52 1.56 2.99 12.63
CA TRP A 52 1.63 1.54 12.69
C TRP A 52 0.31 0.97 13.18
N TRP A 53 -0.37 0.19 12.33
CA TRP A 53 -1.68 -0.40 12.63
C TRP A 53 -1.61 -1.91 12.90
N GLY A 54 -0.53 -2.56 12.51
CA GLY A 54 -0.41 -4.02 12.60
C GLY A 54 -0.10 -4.57 13.98
N ASP A 55 -0.26 -5.88 14.10
CA ASP A 55 0.40 -6.67 15.13
C ASP A 55 1.86 -6.93 14.72
N HIS A 56 2.73 -7.23 15.68
CA HIS A 56 4.14 -7.48 15.38
C HIS A 56 4.79 -8.52 16.27
N TYR A 57 5.79 -9.21 15.71
CA TYR A 57 6.48 -10.29 16.39
C TYR A 57 7.99 -10.12 16.30
N ALA A 58 8.69 -10.71 17.28
CA ALA A 58 10.14 -10.71 17.31
C ALA A 58 10.73 -11.32 16.03
N GLY A 59 11.62 -10.59 15.37
CA GLY A 59 12.25 -11.02 14.12
C GLY A 59 11.49 -10.66 12.84
N GLN A 60 10.30 -10.06 12.94
CA GLN A 60 9.60 -9.50 11.78
C GLN A 60 10.45 -8.44 11.09
N VAL A 61 10.52 -8.47 9.76
CA VAL A 61 11.25 -7.49 8.96
C VAL A 61 10.27 -6.48 8.37
N ILE A 62 10.40 -5.22 8.78
CA ILE A 62 9.69 -4.07 8.23
C ILE A 62 10.50 -3.52 7.05
N LYS A 63 9.85 -3.32 5.90
CA LYS A 63 10.43 -2.82 4.64
C LYS A 63 9.46 -1.84 3.97
N SER A 64 9.89 -1.11 2.94
CA SER A 64 9.01 -0.21 2.16
C SER A 64 7.75 -0.94 1.65
N GLY A 65 6.62 -0.23 1.60
CA GLY A 65 5.33 -0.78 1.15
C GLY A 65 4.79 -1.91 2.06
N ASN A 66 5.16 -1.91 3.34
CA ASN A 66 4.60 -2.84 4.31
C ASN A 66 3.16 -2.43 4.67
N VAL A 67 2.23 -3.38 4.55
CA VAL A 67 0.78 -3.19 4.74
C VAL A 67 0.37 -2.72 6.15
N TYR A 68 1.26 -2.81 7.14
CA TYR A 68 0.96 -2.39 8.51
C TYR A 68 1.30 -0.92 8.80
N VAL A 69 1.87 -0.22 7.83
CA VAL A 69 2.16 1.21 7.92
C VAL A 69 1.15 1.93 7.04
N GLU A 70 0.20 2.60 7.67
CA GLU A 70 -0.66 3.56 7.01
C GLU A 70 0.13 4.85 6.85
N CYS A 71 0.24 5.35 5.63
CA CYS A 71 0.94 6.60 5.32
C CYS A 71 -0.06 7.58 4.69
N ASN A 72 -0.43 8.60 5.43
CA ASN A 72 -1.30 9.67 4.95
C ASN A 72 -0.46 10.88 4.54
N VAL A 73 -0.77 11.46 3.40
CA VAL A 73 -0.03 12.56 2.79
C VAL A 73 -0.97 13.74 2.61
N THR A 74 -0.56 14.92 3.08
CA THR A 74 -1.30 16.16 2.86
C THR A 74 -0.60 17.03 1.83
N TYR A 75 -1.36 17.54 0.88
CA TYR A 75 -0.92 18.40 -0.21
C TYR A 75 -1.15 19.89 0.07
N GLU A 76 -0.58 20.76 -0.78
CA GLU A 76 -0.70 22.22 -0.65
C GLU A 76 -2.15 22.72 -0.76
N ASP A 77 -2.99 22.02 -1.52
CA ASP A 77 -4.42 22.28 -1.65
C ASP A 77 -5.22 21.92 -0.38
N GLY A 78 -4.59 21.24 0.58
CA GLY A 78 -5.17 20.77 1.83
C GLY A 78 -5.78 19.36 1.77
N ASN A 79 -5.82 18.73 0.59
CA ASN A 79 -6.29 17.36 0.43
C ASN A 79 -5.34 16.39 1.11
N THR A 80 -5.91 15.33 1.69
CA THR A 80 -5.16 14.25 2.32
C THR A 80 -5.57 12.93 1.74
N GLU A 81 -4.60 12.12 1.36
CA GLU A 81 -4.81 10.78 0.81
C GLU A 81 -3.94 9.76 1.53
N SER A 82 -4.35 8.49 1.48
CA SER A 82 -3.54 7.36 1.93
C SER A 82 -2.71 6.84 0.74
N VAL A 83 -1.41 6.66 0.97
CA VAL A 83 -0.47 6.22 -0.07
C VAL A 83 0.25 4.94 0.34
N ASP A 84 0.42 4.04 -0.64
CA ASP A 84 1.08 2.74 -0.43
C ASP A 84 2.54 2.71 -0.91
N ASP A 85 2.96 3.69 -1.71
CA ASP A 85 4.27 3.77 -2.38
C ASP A 85 5.34 4.52 -1.56
N TRP A 86 5.14 4.61 -0.25
CA TRP A 86 6.12 5.17 0.67
C TRP A 86 7.40 4.32 0.76
N THR A 87 8.51 4.98 1.08
CA THR A 87 9.83 4.34 1.11
C THR A 87 10.52 4.44 2.46
N MET A 88 11.49 3.56 2.71
CA MET A 88 12.40 3.65 3.86
C MET A 88 13.84 3.41 3.43
N LYS A 89 14.79 4.04 4.15
CA LYS A 89 16.23 3.94 3.82
C LYS A 89 16.77 2.52 3.89
N LYS A 90 16.36 1.78 4.93
CA LYS A 90 16.80 0.42 5.20
C LYS A 90 15.68 -0.33 5.91
N PRO A 91 15.48 -1.62 5.60
CA PRO A 91 14.60 -2.48 6.38
C PRO A 91 15.02 -2.51 7.85
N VAL A 92 14.05 -2.69 8.73
CA VAL A 92 14.25 -2.76 10.18
C VAL A 92 13.67 -4.06 10.71
N THR A 93 14.46 -4.77 11.51
CA THR A 93 13.99 -5.98 12.19
C THR A 93 13.42 -5.61 13.55
N VAL A 94 12.21 -6.07 13.82
CA VAL A 94 11.51 -5.92 15.09
C VAL A 94 12.27 -6.71 16.16
N PRO A 95 12.81 -6.05 17.21
CA PRO A 95 13.57 -6.73 18.26
C PRO A 95 12.65 -7.55 19.17
N THR A 96 13.19 -8.32 20.12
CA THR A 96 12.34 -9.24 20.92
C THR A 96 11.56 -8.55 22.06
N GLU A 97 12.05 -7.43 22.61
CA GLU A 97 11.53 -6.90 23.88
C GLU A 97 11.55 -5.36 24.00
N LYS A 98 11.65 -4.64 22.88
CA LYS A 98 11.77 -3.17 22.87
C LYS A 98 10.97 -2.59 21.73
N SER A 99 10.40 -1.41 21.93
CA SER A 99 9.84 -0.64 20.82
C SER A 99 10.90 -0.38 19.75
N VAL A 100 10.46 -0.30 18.50
CA VAL A 100 11.33 0.03 17.37
C VAL A 100 10.74 1.22 16.63
N SER A 101 11.61 2.12 16.18
CA SER A 101 11.19 3.26 15.38
C SER A 101 11.96 3.30 14.07
N PHE A 102 11.30 3.75 13.02
CA PHE A 102 11.89 3.95 11.71
C PHE A 102 11.30 5.19 11.04
N TYR A 103 11.94 5.64 9.95
CA TYR A 103 11.46 6.77 9.18
C TYR A 103 10.85 6.29 7.87
N VAL A 104 9.65 6.81 7.59
CA VAL A 104 8.95 6.70 6.31
C VAL A 104 9.24 7.96 5.50
N TYR A 105 9.41 7.82 4.19
CA TYR A 105 9.72 8.90 3.26
C TYR A 105 8.74 8.91 2.10
N TYR A 106 8.19 10.08 1.82
CA TYR A 106 7.28 10.32 0.69
C TYR A 106 7.38 11.78 0.23
N GLY A 107 7.39 12.04 -1.08
CA GLY A 107 7.41 13.42 -1.62
C GLY A 107 8.55 14.32 -1.11
N GLY A 108 9.69 13.75 -0.69
CA GLY A 108 10.79 14.49 -0.06
C GLY A 108 10.60 14.82 1.42
N MET A 109 9.44 14.49 1.99
CA MET A 109 9.12 14.57 3.42
C MET A 109 9.43 13.26 4.13
N LYS A 110 9.39 13.30 5.46
CA LYS A 110 9.55 12.10 6.28
C LYS A 110 8.77 12.19 7.58
N ASP A 111 8.33 11.05 8.08
CA ASP A 111 7.75 10.92 9.40
C ASP A 111 8.33 9.73 10.17
N LYS A 112 8.23 9.74 11.49
CA LYS A 112 8.77 8.70 12.38
C LYS A 112 7.64 7.80 12.89
N VAL A 113 7.63 6.57 12.40
CA VAL A 113 6.75 5.52 12.91
C VAL A 113 7.39 4.85 14.13
N THR A 114 6.59 4.55 15.14
CA THR A 114 7.02 3.79 16.33
C THR A 114 6.12 2.58 16.53
N VAL A 115 6.72 1.40 16.53
CA VAL A 115 6.07 0.12 16.83
C VAL A 115 6.11 -0.10 18.34
N PRO A 116 4.95 -0.18 19.02
CA PRO A 116 4.87 -0.10 20.48
C PRO A 116 5.12 -1.45 21.16
N LYS A 117 5.70 -1.45 22.38
CA LYS A 117 6.17 -2.68 23.07
C LYS A 117 5.05 -3.68 23.47
N ASP A 118 3.85 -3.18 23.65
CA ASP A 118 2.69 -3.90 24.19
C ASP A 118 2.02 -4.87 23.20
N LYS A 119 2.28 -4.76 21.88
CA LYS A 119 1.79 -5.72 20.88
C LYS A 119 2.86 -6.71 20.38
N PHE A 120 3.95 -6.92 21.14
CA PHE A 120 5.04 -7.87 20.78
C PHE A 120 4.69 -9.32 21.14
N TYR A 121 4.58 -10.19 20.13
CA TYR A 121 4.51 -11.64 20.34
C TYR A 121 5.92 -12.27 20.45
N THR A 122 6.18 -12.98 21.56
CA THR A 122 7.50 -13.56 21.90
C THR A 122 7.64 -15.04 21.56
N SER A 123 6.57 -15.73 21.14
CA SER A 123 6.59 -17.17 20.87
C SER A 123 5.67 -17.53 19.71
N GLY A 124 6.22 -18.19 18.68
CA GLY A 124 5.46 -18.74 17.58
C GLY A 124 4.96 -17.69 16.59
N LYS A 125 4.69 -18.13 15.36
CA LYS A 125 4.15 -17.28 14.29
C LYS A 125 3.02 -16.38 14.82
N PRO A 126 2.93 -15.12 14.35
CA PRO A 126 1.81 -14.25 14.71
C PRO A 126 0.48 -14.96 14.41
N PRO A 127 -0.61 -14.67 15.16
CA PRO A 127 -1.94 -14.93 14.63
C PRO A 127 -1.99 -14.28 13.25
N ILE A 128 -2.32 -15.06 12.22
CA ILE A 128 -2.41 -14.55 10.86
C ILE A 128 -3.62 -13.61 10.84
N THR A 129 -3.36 -12.31 10.93
CA THR A 129 -4.30 -11.26 10.51
C THR A 129 -3.95 -10.70 9.12
N ASP A 130 -3.15 -11.47 8.35
CA ASP A 130 -2.69 -11.17 6.98
C ASP A 130 -3.27 -12.11 5.90
N ARG A 131 -4.41 -12.76 6.17
CA ARG A 131 -5.22 -13.28 5.07
C ARG A 131 -6.10 -12.12 4.62
N LYS A 132 -5.95 -11.66 3.36
CA LYS A 132 -7.06 -10.97 2.70
C LYS A 132 -8.27 -11.89 2.87
N LEU A 133 -9.28 -11.41 3.58
CA LEU A 133 -10.53 -12.15 3.73
C LEU A 133 -10.97 -12.54 2.33
N THR A 134 -11.31 -13.81 2.13
CA THR A 134 -11.94 -14.18 0.87
C THR A 134 -13.28 -13.44 0.81
N LYS A 135 -13.78 -13.16 -0.39
CA LYS A 135 -15.11 -12.54 -0.54
C LYS A 135 -16.18 -13.25 0.29
N GLU A 136 -16.10 -14.58 0.35
CA GLU A 136 -16.94 -15.43 1.22
C GLU A 136 -16.86 -15.06 2.71
N GLU A 137 -15.66 -14.78 3.24
CA GLU A 137 -15.48 -14.39 4.65
C GLU A 137 -15.93 -12.95 4.91
N GLU A 138 -15.68 -12.03 3.98
CA GLU A 138 -16.18 -10.65 4.08
C GLU A 138 -17.72 -10.63 4.08
N ASN A 139 -18.32 -11.42 3.19
CA ASN A 139 -19.77 -11.57 3.11
C ASN A 139 -20.35 -12.21 4.38
N ALA A 140 -19.68 -13.24 4.92
CA ALA A 140 -20.10 -13.87 6.18
C ALA A 140 -20.04 -12.88 7.36
N MET A 141 -18.99 -12.03 7.43
CA MET A 141 -18.90 -10.98 8.44
C MET A 141 -20.00 -9.91 8.27
N MET A 142 -20.33 -9.53 7.04
CA MET A 142 -21.46 -8.63 6.77
C MET A 142 -22.79 -9.25 7.23
N ALA A 143 -22.98 -10.55 7.01
CA ALA A 143 -24.16 -11.27 7.48
C ALA A 143 -24.25 -11.31 9.02
N ASP A 144 -23.13 -11.53 9.71
CA ASP A 144 -23.06 -11.50 11.18
C ASP A 144 -23.40 -10.10 11.71
N MET A 145 -22.82 -9.04 11.12
CA MET A 145 -23.12 -7.66 11.49
C MET A 145 -24.60 -7.31 11.33
N LEU A 146 -25.24 -7.75 10.24
CA LEU A 146 -26.67 -7.52 10.03
C LEU A 146 -27.55 -8.28 11.04
N LYS A 147 -27.16 -9.48 11.47
CA LYS A 147 -27.86 -10.23 12.52
C LYS A 147 -27.72 -9.59 13.90
N GLU A 148 -26.57 -8.95 14.17
CA GLU A 148 -26.37 -8.18 15.40
C GLU A 148 -27.17 -6.87 15.38
N GLU A 149 -27.21 -6.17 14.24
CA GLU A 149 -27.92 -4.90 14.09
C GLU A 149 -29.45 -5.08 14.07
N TYR A 150 -29.93 -6.15 13.42
CA TYR A 150 -31.35 -6.46 13.26
C TYR A 150 -31.68 -7.84 13.83
N PRO A 151 -31.61 -8.06 15.16
CA PRO A 151 -31.79 -9.38 15.74
C PRO A 151 -33.23 -9.87 15.65
N GLY A 152 -33.40 -11.19 15.48
CA GLY A 152 -34.71 -11.85 15.58
C GLY A 152 -35.55 -11.86 14.30
N HIS A 153 -35.01 -11.36 13.18
CA HIS A 153 -35.65 -11.48 11.87
C HIS A 153 -35.45 -12.88 11.24
N GLY A 154 -36.31 -13.22 10.28
CA GLY A 154 -36.26 -14.50 9.56
C GLY A 154 -35.21 -14.53 8.45
N HIS A 155 -34.80 -15.72 8.03
CA HIS A 155 -33.74 -15.92 7.03
C HIS A 155 -33.90 -15.11 5.74
N GLN A 156 -35.12 -15.06 5.18
CA GLN A 156 -35.42 -14.29 3.96
C GLN A 156 -35.13 -12.79 4.10
N TYR A 157 -35.30 -12.24 5.31
CA TYR A 157 -35.06 -10.81 5.54
C TYR A 157 -33.58 -10.45 5.39
N TYR A 158 -32.67 -11.29 5.90
CA TYR A 158 -31.24 -11.04 5.75
C TYR A 158 -30.74 -11.32 4.32
N LEU A 159 -31.36 -12.27 3.60
CA LEU A 159 -31.08 -12.46 2.17
C LEU A 159 -31.38 -11.19 1.37
N ASP A 160 -32.55 -10.60 1.60
CA ASP A 160 -32.96 -9.38 0.90
C ASP A 160 -32.02 -8.19 1.22
N LEU A 161 -31.54 -8.08 2.47
CA LEU A 161 -30.58 -7.04 2.87
C LEU A 161 -29.21 -7.23 2.19
N LEU A 162 -28.64 -8.43 2.23
CA LEU A 162 -27.37 -8.73 1.59
C LEU A 162 -27.42 -8.53 0.06
N MET A 163 -28.53 -8.88 -0.57
CA MET A 163 -28.73 -8.63 -1.99
C MET A 163 -28.87 -7.14 -2.33
N ASN A 164 -29.43 -6.32 -1.43
CA ASN A 164 -29.47 -4.87 -1.59
C ASN A 164 -28.08 -4.23 -1.46
N GLU A 165 -27.19 -4.81 -0.66
CA GLU A 165 -25.76 -4.45 -0.59
C GLU A 165 -24.96 -4.91 -1.83
N GLY A 166 -25.61 -5.60 -2.77
CA GLY A 166 -25.04 -5.95 -4.07
C GLY A 166 -24.55 -7.38 -4.21
N LEU A 167 -24.79 -8.27 -3.23
CA LEU A 167 -24.48 -9.70 -3.35
C LEU A 167 -25.48 -10.40 -4.29
N THR A 168 -25.00 -11.41 -5.01
CA THR A 168 -25.89 -12.35 -5.70
C THR A 168 -26.64 -13.23 -4.70
N LEU A 169 -27.76 -13.84 -5.13
CA LEU A 169 -28.52 -14.74 -4.28
C LEU A 169 -27.66 -15.90 -3.73
N GLU A 170 -26.79 -16.46 -4.56
CA GLU A 170 -25.87 -17.55 -4.19
C GLU A 170 -24.84 -17.10 -3.14
N GLU A 171 -24.22 -15.93 -3.32
CA GLU A 171 -23.28 -15.35 -2.35
C GLU A 171 -23.96 -14.98 -1.02
N ALA A 172 -25.20 -14.51 -1.05
CA ALA A 172 -25.97 -14.15 0.14
C ALA A 172 -26.40 -15.40 0.93
N GLU A 173 -26.82 -16.47 0.24
CA GLU A 173 -27.12 -17.77 0.87
C GLU A 173 -25.88 -18.39 1.50
N GLU A 174 -24.74 -18.33 0.82
CA GLU A 174 -23.45 -18.82 1.32
C GLU A 174 -22.99 -18.04 2.55
N ALA A 175 -23.06 -16.70 2.51
CA ALA A 175 -22.73 -15.82 3.62
C ALA A 175 -23.56 -16.11 4.89
N LEU A 176 -24.87 -16.30 4.74
CA LEU A 176 -25.76 -16.63 5.86
C LEU A 176 -25.57 -18.04 6.40
N SER A 177 -25.05 -18.96 5.58
CA SER A 177 -24.75 -20.34 5.98
C SER A 177 -23.42 -20.47 6.72
N GLY A 178 -22.44 -19.60 6.42
CA GLY A 178 -21.16 -19.50 7.12
C GLY A 178 -21.21 -18.65 8.40
N SER A 179 -22.21 -17.78 8.51
CA SER A 179 -22.52 -16.94 9.68
C SER A 179 -23.05 -17.79 10.85
N SER A 180 -22.39 -17.70 12.01
CA SER A 180 -22.61 -18.57 13.20
C SER A 180 -23.61 -18.00 14.20
#